data_AF-A0A0U2KDH4-F1
#
_entry.id   AF-A0A0U2KDH4-F1
#
_cell.length_a   1.000
_cell.length_b   1.000
_cell.length_c   1.000
_cell.angle_alpha   90.00
_cell.angle_beta   90.00
_cell.angle_gamma   90.00
#
_symmetry.space_group_name_H-M   'P 1'
#
loop_
_entity.id
_entity.type
_entity.pdbx_description
1 polymer ?
#
loop_
_entity_poly.entity_id
_entity_poly.type
_entity_poly.pdbx_seq_one_letter_code
_entity_poly.pdbx_strand_id
1 'polypeptide(L)'
;MWWEILPSFGIVSALLAVPVLGQRTFNRLAHDGNPYKRDYTERTSNLATAYHRRDTQYSDPNFYQRNIAADPAGNGSVYFTHGLEAIKS
;
A
#
# COMPACT_ATOMS: atom_id res chain seq x y z
N MET A 1 18.96 -4.51 39.64
CA MET A 1 19.40 -5.21 38.42
C MET A 1 18.18 -5.56 37.56
N TRP A 2 17.44 -4.55 37.10
CA TRP A 2 16.27 -4.73 36.20
C TRP A 2 16.48 -4.00 34.86
N TRP A 3 17.25 -2.90 34.90
CA TRP A 3 17.70 -2.14 33.74
C TRP A 3 18.57 -2.96 32.77
N GLU A 4 19.20 -4.05 33.21
CA GLU A 4 19.99 -4.97 32.37
C GLU A 4 19.15 -5.71 31.33
N ILE A 5 17.81 -5.70 31.45
CA ILE A 5 16.89 -6.26 30.46
C ILE A 5 16.69 -5.30 29.28
N LEU A 6 16.92 -3.99 29.47
CA LEU A 6 16.66 -2.99 28.43
C LEU A 6 17.46 -3.21 27.14
N PRO A 7 18.76 -3.59 27.18
CA PRO A 7 19.51 -3.85 25.96
C PRO A 7 18.92 -5.00 25.12
N SER A 8 18.60 -6.14 25.76
CA SER A 8 18.02 -7.28 25.05
C SER A 8 16.60 -7.01 24.58
N PHE A 9 15.78 -6.35 25.39
CA PHE A 9 14.44 -5.91 25.01
C PHE A 9 14.47 -4.90 23.85
N GLY A 10 15.41 -3.96 23.86
CA GLY A 10 15.60 -2.98 22.80
C GLY A 10 15.98 -3.62 21.46
N ILE A 11 16.88 -4.61 21.49
CA ILE A 11 17.28 -5.37 20.29
C ILE A 11 16.06 -6.10 19.70
N VAL A 12 15.32 -6.84 20.52
CA VAL A 12 14.12 -7.57 20.06
C VAL A 12 13.09 -6.62 19.48
N SER A 13 12.82 -5.51 20.18
CA SER A 13 11.86 -4.51 19.74
C SER A 13 12.27 -3.87 18.41
N ALA A 14 13.55 -3.55 18.25
CA ALA A 14 14.09 -3.00 17.00
C ALA A 14 13.96 -4.00 15.84
N LEU A 15 14.31 -5.27 16.07
CA LEU A 15 14.19 -6.33 15.07
C LEU A 15 12.75 -6.56 14.61
N LEU A 16 11.76 -6.36 15.47
CA LEU A 16 10.35 -6.45 15.10
C LEU A 16 9.85 -5.17 14.42
N ALA A 17 10.32 -4.00 14.85
CA ALA A 17 9.88 -2.71 14.30
C ALA A 17 10.43 -2.44 12.90
N VAL A 18 11.70 -2.79 12.64
CA VAL A 18 12.39 -2.47 11.37
C VAL A 18 11.67 -3.08 10.16
N PRO A 19 11.26 -4.36 10.14
CA PRO A 19 10.52 -4.94 9.01
C PRO A 19 9.18 -4.23 8.76
N VAL A 20 8.45 -3.85 9.82
CA VAL A 20 7.14 -3.19 9.70
C VAL A 20 7.30 -1.78 9.10
N LEU A 21 8.26 -1.01 9.61
CA LEU A 21 8.57 0.33 9.10
C LEU A 21 9.15 0.26 7.69
N GLY A 22 10.01 -0.72 7.42
CA GLY A 22 10.56 -1.00 6.10
C GLY A 22 9.46 -1.28 5.10
N GLN A 23 8.57 -2.25 5.38
CA GLN A 23 7.44 -2.59 4.50
C GLN A 23 6.54 -1.39 4.22
N ARG A 24 6.24 -0.57 5.25
CA ARG A 24 5.46 0.67 5.07
C ARG A 24 6.14 1.65 4.13
N THR A 25 7.46 1.81 4.28
CA THR A 25 8.25 2.73 3.46
C THR A 25 8.37 2.24 2.02
N PHE A 26 8.68 0.95 1.82
CA PHE A 26 8.70 0.34 0.50
C PHE A 26 7.36 0.39 -0.21
N ASN A 27 6.25 0.14 0.49
CA ASN A 27 4.91 0.27 -0.10
C ASN A 27 4.64 1.71 -0.54
N ARG A 28 5.00 2.71 0.27
CA ARG A 28 4.87 4.13 -0.12
C ARG A 28 5.69 4.46 -1.35
N LEU A 29 6.92 3.98 -1.42
CA LEU A 29 7.80 4.23 -2.57
C LEU A 29 7.31 3.54 -3.84
N ALA A 30 6.78 2.31 -3.73
CA ALA A 30 6.33 1.53 -4.86
C ALA A 30 4.91 1.88 -5.34
N HIS A 31 4.08 2.44 -4.46
CA HIS A 31 2.65 2.73 -4.72
C HIS A 31 2.32 4.21 -4.54
N ASP A 32 3.16 5.09 -5.11
CA ASP A 32 2.89 6.52 -5.26
C ASP A 32 2.44 7.22 -3.96
N GLY A 33 3.10 6.90 -2.85
CA GLY A 33 2.86 7.49 -1.54
C GLY A 33 1.87 6.75 -0.65
N ASN A 34 1.18 5.71 -1.14
CA ASN A 34 0.25 4.94 -0.32
C ASN A 34 0.93 3.76 0.41
N PRO A 35 1.01 3.76 1.76
CA PRO A 35 1.57 2.63 2.51
C PRO A 35 0.65 1.41 2.60
N TYR A 36 -0.65 1.59 2.36
CA TYR A 36 -1.67 0.60 2.70
C TYR A 36 -1.99 -0.31 1.51
N LYS A 37 -1.93 -1.62 1.76
CA LYS A 37 -2.44 -2.62 0.83
C LYS A 37 -3.94 -2.82 1.11
N ARG A 38 -4.72 -2.95 0.04
CA ARG A 38 -6.14 -3.29 0.16
C ARG A 38 -6.28 -4.69 0.76
N ASP A 39 -7.15 -4.83 1.74
CA ASP A 39 -7.49 -6.13 2.30
C ASP A 39 -8.50 -6.84 1.39
N TYR A 40 -8.19 -8.08 1.01
CA TYR A 40 -9.05 -8.95 0.19
C TYR A 40 -9.60 -10.14 0.97
N THR A 41 -9.30 -10.22 2.27
CA THR A 41 -9.67 -11.35 3.13
C THR A 41 -11.01 -11.15 3.84
N GLU A 42 -11.60 -9.95 3.74
CA GLU A 42 -12.90 -9.65 4.35
C GLU A 42 -14.02 -10.49 3.72
N ARG A 43 -14.61 -11.35 4.54
CA ARG A 43 -15.59 -12.41 4.17
C ARG A 43 -16.87 -11.90 3.51
N THR A 44 -17.15 -10.60 3.61
CA THR A 44 -18.31 -9.90 3.03
C THR A 44 -18.16 -9.60 1.54
N SER A 45 -17.03 -9.96 0.92
CA SER A 45 -16.62 -9.41 -0.36
C SER A 45 -16.58 -10.45 -1.50
N ASN A 46 -17.68 -11.16 -1.75
CA ASN A 46 -17.87 -11.87 -3.03
C ASN A 46 -17.64 -10.93 -4.25
N LEU A 47 -17.65 -9.61 -4.01
CA LEU A 47 -17.38 -8.54 -4.96
C LEU A 47 -16.04 -7.81 -4.72
N ALA A 48 -15.14 -8.23 -3.81
CA ALA A 48 -13.87 -7.53 -3.56
C ALA A 48 -13.03 -7.37 -4.83
N THR A 49 -12.92 -8.45 -5.61
CA THR A 49 -12.23 -8.45 -6.89
C THR A 49 -12.97 -7.62 -7.94
N ALA A 50 -14.30 -7.58 -7.89
CA ALA A 50 -15.12 -6.73 -8.78
C ALA A 50 -14.95 -5.24 -8.46
N TYR A 51 -14.95 -4.86 -7.18
CA TYR A 51 -14.68 -3.49 -6.76
C TYR A 51 -13.25 -3.08 -7.06
N HIS A 52 -12.28 -3.98 -6.88
CA HIS A 52 -10.90 -3.71 -7.32
C HIS A 52 -10.84 -3.39 -8.82
N ARG A 53 -11.45 -4.22 -9.67
CA ARG A 53 -11.50 -3.98 -11.13
C ARG A 53 -12.22 -2.67 -11.48
N ARG A 54 -13.32 -2.36 -10.81
CA ARG A 54 -14.04 -1.08 -10.99
C ARG A 54 -13.13 0.10 -10.65
N ASP A 55 -12.45 0.04 -9.51
CA ASP A 55 -11.62 1.13 -9.02
C ASP A 55 -10.38 1.32 -9.91
N THR A 56 -9.85 0.25 -10.52
CA THR A 56 -8.72 0.35 -11.46
C THR A 56 -9.13 0.89 -12.84
N GLN A 57 -10.34 0.61 -13.33
CA GLN A 57 -10.78 0.98 -14.69
C GLN A 57 -10.84 2.50 -14.98
N TYR A 58 -10.95 3.33 -13.94
CA TYR A 58 -11.07 4.79 -14.06
C TYR A 58 -9.97 5.52 -13.28
N SER A 59 -8.82 4.89 -13.17
CA SER A 59 -7.70 5.42 -12.39
C SER A 59 -6.49 5.69 -13.26
N ASP A 60 -5.70 6.69 -12.85
CA ASP A 60 -4.46 7.01 -13.49
C ASP A 60 -3.43 5.88 -13.26
N PRO A 61 -2.61 5.55 -14.27
CA PRO A 61 -1.55 4.56 -14.13
C PRO A 61 -0.55 5.00 -13.07
N ASN A 62 -0.14 4.08 -12.20
CA ASN A 62 0.90 4.35 -11.18
C ASN A 62 2.31 4.39 -11.80
N PHE A 63 3.32 4.78 -11.01
CA PHE A 63 4.72 4.81 -11.47
C PHE A 63 5.17 3.51 -12.14
N TYR A 64 4.82 2.35 -11.57
CA TYR A 64 5.20 1.04 -12.11
C TYR A 64 4.57 0.77 -13.48
N GLN A 65 3.29 1.12 -13.64
CA GLN A 65 2.55 0.97 -14.89
C GLN A 65 3.01 1.96 -15.96
N ARG A 66 3.48 3.16 -15.57
CA ARG A 66 4.02 4.12 -16.53
C ARG A 66 5.42 3.73 -17.03
N ASN A 67 6.28 3.21 -16.16
CA ASN A 67 7.72 3.12 -16.43
C ASN A 67 8.27 1.70 -16.58
N ILE A 68 7.61 0.69 -16.02
CA ILE A 68 8.15 -0.68 -15.96
C ILE A 68 7.30 -1.66 -16.76
N ALA A 69 5.98 -1.67 -16.53
CA ALA A 69 5.07 -2.59 -17.20
C ALA A 69 3.82 -1.83 -17.65
N ALA A 70 3.88 -1.26 -18.86
CA ALA A 70 2.75 -0.58 -19.48
C ALA A 70 1.51 -1.48 -19.52
N ASP A 71 0.42 -1.00 -18.93
CA ASP A 71 -0.91 -1.63 -19.04
C ASP A 71 -1.79 -0.76 -19.96
N PRO A 72 -1.92 -1.13 -21.26
CA PRO A 72 -2.76 -0.39 -22.20
C PRO A 72 -4.25 -0.45 -21.87
N ALA A 73 -4.67 -1.39 -21.00
CA ALA A 73 -6.07 -1.52 -20.58
C ALA A 73 -6.49 -0.47 -19.55
N GLY A 74 -5.55 0.36 -19.06
CA GLY A 74 -5.86 1.49 -18.17
C GLY A 74 -6.27 1.06 -16.76
N ASN A 75 -5.85 -0.12 -16.29
CA ASN A 75 -6.04 -0.50 -14.89
C ASN A 75 -5.06 0.30 -14.03
N GLY A 76 -5.38 1.55 -13.73
CA GLY A 76 -4.51 2.39 -12.92
C GLY A 76 -4.45 1.98 -11.45
N SER A 77 -3.98 2.90 -10.62
CA SER A 77 -3.95 2.70 -9.17
C SER A 77 -5.36 2.83 -8.58
N VAL A 78 -5.76 1.87 -7.73
CA VAL A 78 -7.00 1.92 -6.92
C VAL A 78 -7.13 3.22 -6.08
N TYR A 79 -6.05 3.99 -5.98
CA TYR A 79 -5.91 5.20 -5.17
C TYR A 79 -5.72 6.49 -5.97
N PHE A 80 -5.76 6.45 -7.30
CA PHE A 80 -5.66 7.66 -8.14
C PHE A 80 -6.82 7.68 -9.11
N THR A 81 -8.01 7.99 -8.62
CA THR A 81 -9.18 8.21 -9.50
C THR A 81 -8.96 9.48 -10.34
N HIS A 82 -9.45 9.51 -11.59
CA HIS A 82 -9.37 10.68 -12.49
C HIS A 82 -10.12 11.93 -11.97
N GLY A 83 -9.66 12.52 -10.86
CA GLY A 83 -10.07 13.85 -10.40
C GLY A 83 -11.13 13.91 -9.29
N LEU A 84 -11.51 12.82 -8.63
CA LEU A 84 -12.41 12.92 -7.45
C LEU A 84 -11.66 13.22 -6.15
N GLU A 85 -10.38 12.84 -6.04
CA GLU A 85 -9.55 13.09 -4.85
C GLU A 85 -8.91 14.49 -4.85
N ALA A 86 -8.73 15.10 -6.03
CA ALA A 86 -8.25 16.48 -6.17
C ALA A 86 -9.28 17.54 -5.76
N ILE A 87 -10.53 17.15 -5.46
CA ILE A 87 -11.61 18.07 -5.02
C ILE A 87 -11.55 18.32 -3.50
N LYS A 88 -10.75 17.56 -2.74
CA LYS A 88 -10.61 17.75 -1.29
C LYS A 88 -9.18 17.56 -0.79
N SER A 89 -8.33 18.58 -1.01
CA SER A 89 -7.42 19.21 -0.03
C SER A 89 -6.22 19.83 -0.72
#